data_AF-A4RR91-F1
#
_entry.id   AF-A4RR91-F1
#
_cell.length_a   1.000
_cell.length_b   1.000
_cell.length_c   1.000
_cell.angle_alpha   90.00
_cell.angle_beta   90.00
_cell.angle_gamma   90.00
#
_symmetry.space_group_name_H-M   'P 1'
#
loop_
_entity.id
_entity.type
_entity.pdbx_description
1 polymer ?
#
loop_
_entity_poly.entity_id
_entity_poly.type
_entity_poly.pdbx_seq_one_letter_code
_entity_poly.pdbx_strand_id
1 'polypeptide(L)'
;MTTTTTTRPSDDVTARTLLEANGKRFDVAMPRGVALQALLLARSDDLKCVDIMCQWVGDACACRLARALDRRGEALRVLDVSGNRLRALPSAVWAMRALEVLDASDNALTPADVPFDDLMDETKDVAPNLKVLNLRGNVAVIDGLEGRLREVVDAMARRGVKLVL
;
A
#
# COMPACT_ATOMS: atom_id res chain seq x y z
N MET A 1 -25.02 34.19 22.53
CA MET A 1 -23.92 33.20 22.54
C MET A 1 -24.46 31.90 21.99
N THR A 2 -24.25 31.66 20.69
CA THR A 2 -24.55 30.36 20.05
C THR A 2 -23.48 30.17 18.98
N THR A 3 -22.47 29.36 19.31
CA THR A 3 -21.38 28.98 18.42
C THR A 3 -21.84 27.84 17.52
N THR A 4 -21.98 28.12 16.23
CA THR A 4 -22.19 27.13 15.17
C THR A 4 -20.85 26.49 14.83
N THR A 5 -20.66 25.22 15.20
CA THR A 5 -19.50 24.42 14.82
C THR A 5 -19.72 23.90 13.40
N THR A 6 -19.06 24.52 12.42
CA THR A 6 -18.98 24.06 11.04
C THR A 6 -18.09 22.82 10.98
N THR A 7 -18.68 21.62 10.99
CA THR A 7 -17.98 20.37 10.65
C THR A 7 -17.68 20.34 9.16
N ARG A 8 -16.40 20.20 8.83
CA ARG A 8 -15.84 20.22 7.47
C ARG A 8 -16.26 18.94 6.71
N PRO A 9 -16.81 19.03 5.48
CA PRO A 9 -17.37 17.87 4.77
C PRO A 9 -16.33 16.88 4.18
N SER A 10 -15.03 17.05 4.44
CA SER A 10 -13.95 16.19 3.92
C SER A 10 -13.65 14.96 4.78
N ASP A 11 -13.94 15.04 6.08
CA ASP A 11 -13.44 14.05 7.03
C ASP A 11 -14.45 12.90 7.20
N ASP A 12 -15.74 13.17 7.02
CA ASP A 12 -16.83 12.20 7.09
C ASP A 12 -16.86 11.26 5.87
N VAL A 13 -16.49 11.78 4.69
CA VAL A 13 -16.39 10.98 3.45
C VAL A 13 -15.20 10.03 3.52
N THR A 14 -14.07 10.48 4.06
CA THR A 14 -12.85 9.65 4.19
C THR A 14 -13.07 8.49 5.16
N ALA A 15 -13.68 8.75 6.33
CA ALA A 15 -13.99 7.73 7.33
C ALA A 15 -15.06 6.73 6.84
N ARG A 16 -16.11 7.19 6.13
CA ARG A 16 -17.07 6.30 5.45
C ARG A 16 -16.41 5.46 4.39
N THR A 17 -15.53 6.03 3.56
CA THR A 17 -14.79 5.30 2.52
C THR A 17 -13.86 4.24 3.13
N LEU A 18 -13.28 4.51 4.32
CA LEU A 18 -12.43 3.56 5.07
C LEU A 18 -13.21 2.35 5.61
N LEU A 19 -14.43 2.54 6.11
CA LEU A 19 -15.32 1.44 6.53
C LEU A 19 -15.98 0.73 5.33
N GLU A 20 -16.33 1.46 4.28
CA GLU A 20 -16.93 0.91 3.05
C GLU A 20 -15.95 0.03 2.27
N ALA A 21 -14.65 0.35 2.27
CA ALA A 21 -13.60 -0.45 1.64
C ALA A 21 -13.50 -1.88 2.19
N ASN A 22 -13.84 -2.09 3.47
CA ASN A 22 -13.92 -3.42 4.07
C ASN A 22 -15.32 -4.03 4.00
N GLY A 23 -16.37 -3.22 4.12
CA GLY A 23 -17.76 -3.69 4.16
C GLY A 23 -18.32 -4.19 2.83
N LYS A 24 -17.73 -3.80 1.69
CA LYS A 24 -18.24 -4.12 0.34
C LYS A 24 -17.12 -4.56 -0.62
N ARG A 25 -16.34 -5.54 -0.19
CA ARG A 25 -15.14 -6.04 -0.90
C ARG A 25 -15.38 -6.50 -2.35
N PHE A 26 -16.57 -7.02 -2.64
CA PHE A 26 -16.99 -7.47 -3.98
C PHE A 26 -18.50 -7.29 -4.19
N ASP A 27 -19.08 -6.21 -3.65
CA ASP A 27 -20.48 -5.88 -3.96
C ASP A 27 -20.57 -5.55 -5.45
N VAL A 28 -21.13 -6.47 -6.25
CA VAL A 28 -21.36 -6.28 -7.69
C VAL A 28 -22.33 -5.11 -7.92
N ALA A 29 -23.06 -4.68 -6.89
CA ALA A 29 -23.91 -3.48 -6.90
C ALA A 29 -23.15 -2.18 -6.57
N MET A 30 -21.84 -2.23 -6.27
CA MET A 30 -21.03 -1.02 -6.14
C MET A 30 -20.96 -0.32 -7.51
N PRO A 31 -21.28 0.98 -7.61
CA PRO A 31 -21.30 1.66 -8.90
C PRO A 31 -19.94 1.60 -9.59
N ARG A 32 -19.92 1.17 -10.86
CA ARG A 32 -18.72 1.28 -11.71
C ARG A 32 -18.29 2.75 -11.76
N GLY A 33 -17.01 3.02 -11.52
CA GLY A 33 -16.44 4.38 -11.56
C GLY A 33 -16.21 5.04 -10.19
N VAL A 34 -16.55 4.40 -9.07
CA VAL A 34 -16.11 4.90 -7.75
C VAL A 34 -14.68 4.42 -7.50
N ALA A 35 -13.72 5.34 -7.61
CA ALA A 35 -12.33 5.05 -7.32
C ALA A 35 -12.13 4.90 -5.80
N LEU A 36 -11.48 3.81 -5.38
CA LEU A 36 -11.19 3.57 -3.98
C LEU A 36 -10.11 4.56 -3.52
N GLN A 37 -10.36 5.31 -2.46
CA GLN A 37 -9.32 6.14 -1.83
C GLN A 37 -8.51 5.36 -0.80
N ALA A 38 -9.09 4.31 -0.22
CA ALA A 38 -8.43 3.44 0.73
C ALA A 38 -8.76 1.97 0.46
N LEU A 39 -7.78 1.09 0.65
CA LEU A 39 -7.93 -0.36 0.55
C LEU A 39 -7.21 -1.00 1.74
N LEU A 40 -8.00 -1.64 2.59
CA LEU A 40 -7.53 -2.22 3.85
C LEU A 40 -7.58 -3.75 3.76
N LEU A 41 -6.41 -4.37 3.67
CA LEU A 41 -6.21 -5.79 3.51
C LEU A 41 -5.30 -6.35 4.61
N ALA A 42 -5.16 -5.64 5.74
CA ALA A 42 -4.42 -6.13 6.90
C ALA A 42 -4.93 -7.52 7.33
N ARG A 43 -4.02 -8.50 7.43
CA ARG A 43 -4.32 -9.90 7.82
C ARG A 43 -5.55 -10.46 7.07
N SER A 44 -5.63 -10.24 5.77
CA SER A 44 -6.80 -10.56 4.95
C SER A 44 -6.63 -11.85 4.16
N ASP A 45 -7.64 -12.70 4.22
CA ASP A 45 -7.73 -13.92 3.42
C ASP A 45 -7.92 -13.65 1.91
N ASP A 46 -8.30 -12.43 1.51
CA ASP A 46 -8.50 -12.07 0.10
C ASP A 46 -7.21 -12.11 -0.72
N LEU A 47 -6.05 -12.02 -0.06
CA LEU A 47 -4.76 -12.11 -0.72
C LEU A 47 -4.32 -13.55 -0.95
N LYS A 48 -5.02 -14.54 -0.41
CA LYS A 48 -4.70 -15.96 -0.62
C LYS A 48 -4.87 -16.34 -2.08
N CYS A 49 -3.79 -16.86 -2.66
CA CYS A 49 -3.79 -17.28 -4.04
C CYS A 49 -4.65 -18.54 -4.24
N VAL A 50 -5.50 -18.53 -5.26
CA VAL A 50 -6.26 -19.73 -5.70
C VAL A 50 -5.89 -20.12 -7.13
N ASP A 51 -4.94 -19.42 -7.73
CA ASP A 51 -4.45 -19.77 -9.05
C ASP A 51 -3.53 -20.98 -8.89
N ILE A 52 -4.00 -22.13 -9.38
CA ILE A 52 -3.28 -23.41 -9.30
C ILE A 52 -1.92 -23.38 -10.00
N MET A 53 -1.67 -22.39 -10.88
CA MET A 53 -0.39 -22.21 -11.58
C MET A 53 0.59 -21.29 -10.81
N CYS A 54 0.20 -20.76 -9.66
CA CYS A 54 1.06 -19.91 -8.84
C CYS A 54 1.95 -20.75 -7.92
N GLN A 55 3.22 -20.37 -7.76
CA GLN A 55 4.13 -21.05 -6.83
C GLN A 55 3.71 -20.99 -5.34
N TRP A 56 2.81 -20.07 -4.98
CA TRP A 56 2.36 -19.81 -3.59
C TRP A 56 0.85 -20.02 -3.42
N VAL A 57 0.25 -21.02 -4.09
CA VAL A 57 -1.18 -21.32 -3.92
C VAL A 57 -1.50 -21.52 -2.43
N GLY A 58 -2.59 -20.93 -1.96
CA GLY A 58 -3.02 -20.99 -0.55
C GLY A 58 -2.42 -19.92 0.35
N ASP A 59 -1.26 -19.35 -0.02
CA ASP A 59 -0.61 -18.25 0.70
C ASP A 59 -0.98 -16.88 0.12
N ALA A 60 -0.71 -15.81 0.88
CA ALA A 60 -0.88 -14.45 0.38
C ALA A 60 0.07 -14.17 -0.80
N CYS A 61 -0.48 -13.65 -1.90
CA CYS A 61 0.26 -13.50 -3.15
C CYS A 61 0.16 -12.10 -3.74
N ALA A 62 1.30 -11.59 -4.23
CA ALA A 62 1.37 -10.37 -5.03
C ALA A 62 0.42 -10.40 -6.23
N CYS A 63 0.18 -11.58 -6.82
CA CYS A 63 -0.75 -11.78 -7.92
C CYS A 63 -2.21 -11.47 -7.56
N ARG A 64 -2.64 -11.77 -6.33
CA ARG A 64 -3.98 -11.42 -5.84
C ARG A 64 -4.08 -9.93 -5.55
N LEU A 65 -3.04 -9.37 -4.96
CA LEU A 65 -2.95 -7.93 -4.73
C LEU A 65 -3.00 -7.16 -6.05
N ALA A 66 -2.25 -7.58 -7.07
CA ALA A 66 -2.28 -6.98 -8.40
C ALA A 66 -3.70 -6.94 -8.96
N ARG A 67 -4.42 -8.08 -8.95
CA ARG A 67 -5.81 -8.15 -9.43
C ARG A 67 -6.78 -7.29 -8.63
N ALA A 68 -6.51 -7.06 -7.35
CA ALA A 68 -7.30 -6.15 -6.52
C ALA A 68 -7.06 -4.69 -6.91
N LEU A 69 -5.83 -4.33 -7.27
CA LEU A 69 -5.42 -2.98 -7.66
C LEU A 69 -5.79 -2.64 -9.11
N ASP A 70 -5.65 -3.57 -10.06
CA ASP A 70 -5.85 -3.36 -11.51
C ASP A 70 -7.20 -2.71 -11.86
N ARG A 71 -8.24 -2.95 -11.05
CA ARG A 71 -9.59 -2.46 -11.34
C ARG A 71 -9.96 -1.19 -10.57
N ARG A 72 -9.21 -0.81 -9.53
CA ARG A 72 -9.67 0.14 -8.51
C ARG A 72 -8.58 1.03 -7.91
N GLY A 73 -7.33 0.89 -8.34
CA GLY A 73 -6.16 1.55 -7.74
C GLY A 73 -5.88 2.99 -8.19
N GLU A 74 -6.55 3.50 -9.23
CA GLU A 74 -6.17 4.79 -9.86
C GLU A 74 -6.23 6.00 -8.92
N ALA A 75 -7.19 6.04 -8.00
CA ALA A 75 -7.30 7.10 -6.99
C ALA A 75 -6.94 6.63 -5.58
N LEU A 76 -6.26 5.49 -5.46
CA LEU A 76 -5.94 4.90 -4.16
C LEU A 76 -4.86 5.73 -3.47
N ARG A 77 -5.21 6.27 -2.29
CA ARG A 77 -4.33 7.10 -1.45
C ARG A 77 -3.75 6.30 -0.29
N VAL A 78 -4.49 5.32 0.22
CA VAL A 78 -4.09 4.48 1.35
C VAL A 78 -4.20 3.02 0.99
N LEU A 79 -3.10 2.28 1.11
CA LEU A 79 -3.06 0.83 0.96
C LEU A 79 -2.46 0.22 2.23
N ASP A 80 -3.24 -0.62 2.91
CA ASP A 80 -2.79 -1.41 4.04
C ASP A 80 -2.82 -2.89 3.65
N VAL A 81 -1.65 -3.51 3.58
CA VAL A 81 -1.46 -4.95 3.33
C VAL A 81 -0.66 -5.60 4.46
N SER A 82 -0.73 -5.02 5.65
CA SER A 82 0.07 -5.46 6.80
C SER A 82 -0.30 -6.87 7.28
N GLY A 83 0.67 -7.61 7.82
CA GLY A 83 0.40 -8.89 8.48
C GLY A 83 -0.05 -10.02 7.56
N ASN A 84 0.27 -9.98 6.26
CA ASN A 84 -0.17 -10.99 5.28
C ASN A 84 0.90 -12.02 4.91
N ARG A 85 2.14 -11.87 5.37
CA ARG A 85 3.29 -12.69 4.93
C ARG A 85 3.55 -12.61 3.42
N LEU A 86 3.22 -11.49 2.80
CA LEU A 86 3.54 -11.24 1.39
C LEU A 86 5.05 -11.32 1.19
N ARG A 87 5.46 -12.05 0.16
CA ARG A 87 6.86 -12.20 -0.25
C ARG A 87 7.27 -11.24 -1.36
N ALA A 88 6.31 -10.52 -1.93
CA ALA A 88 6.53 -9.52 -2.96
C ALA A 88 5.35 -8.54 -2.99
N LEU A 89 5.60 -7.33 -3.47
CA LEU A 89 4.57 -6.37 -3.86
C LEU A 89 4.52 -6.30 -5.39
N PRO A 90 3.34 -6.24 -6.03
CA PRO A 90 3.25 -6.10 -7.48
C PRO A 90 3.71 -4.70 -7.89
N SER A 91 4.35 -4.60 -9.07
CA SER A 91 4.86 -3.33 -9.61
C SER A 91 3.80 -2.23 -9.71
N ALA A 92 2.55 -2.62 -9.91
CA ALA A 92 1.40 -1.71 -9.91
C ALA A 92 1.34 -0.83 -8.65
N VAL A 93 1.76 -1.32 -7.48
CA VAL A 93 1.79 -0.52 -6.23
C VAL A 93 2.64 0.73 -6.40
N TRP A 94 3.79 0.60 -7.06
CA TRP A 94 4.75 1.68 -7.25
C TRP A 94 4.38 2.60 -8.42
N ALA A 95 3.46 2.19 -9.29
CA ALA A 95 2.93 3.01 -10.38
C ALA A 95 1.72 3.88 -9.96
N MET A 96 1.17 3.69 -8.76
CA MET A 96 0.00 4.43 -8.30
C MET A 96 0.35 5.88 -7.97
N ARG A 97 -0.11 6.81 -8.83
CA ARG A 97 0.19 8.24 -8.69
C ARG A 97 -0.53 8.91 -7.53
N ALA A 98 -1.67 8.38 -7.09
CA ALA A 98 -2.43 8.94 -5.97
C ALA A 98 -1.99 8.38 -4.60
N LEU A 99 -1.12 7.37 -4.55
CA LEU A 99 -0.78 6.67 -3.32
C LEU A 99 0.07 7.56 -2.42
N GLU A 100 -0.42 7.80 -1.20
CA GLU A 100 0.24 8.62 -0.18
C GLU A 100 0.76 7.77 0.99
N VAL A 101 0.04 6.68 1.33
CA VAL A 101 0.36 5.81 2.46
C VAL A 101 0.34 4.36 2.01
N LEU A 102 1.48 3.70 2.17
CA LEU A 102 1.60 2.25 2.04
C LEU A 102 2.04 1.65 3.37
N ASP A 103 1.15 0.86 3.97
CA ASP A 103 1.50 -0.02 5.06
C ASP A 103 1.67 -1.46 4.57
N ALA A 104 2.92 -1.92 4.50
CA ALA A 104 3.28 -3.29 4.18
C ALA A 104 4.05 -3.95 5.34
N SER A 105 3.82 -3.48 6.57
CA SER A 105 4.44 -4.04 7.77
C SER A 105 4.04 -5.50 8.02
N ASP A 106 4.85 -6.21 8.81
CA ASP A 106 4.63 -7.60 9.21
C ASP A 106 4.38 -8.54 8.01
N ASN A 107 5.16 -8.37 6.95
CA ASN A 107 5.20 -9.26 5.79
C ASN A 107 6.55 -9.99 5.72
N ALA A 108 6.81 -10.67 4.60
CA ALA A 108 8.05 -11.40 4.34
C ALA A 108 8.79 -10.80 3.14
N LEU A 109 8.74 -9.46 3.00
CA LEU A 109 9.42 -8.74 1.93
C LEU A 109 10.93 -8.73 2.17
N THR A 110 11.67 -8.63 1.07
CA THR A 110 13.12 -8.47 1.02
C THR A 110 13.46 -7.13 0.35
N PRO A 111 14.73 -6.68 0.37
CA PRO A 111 15.11 -5.45 -0.31
C PRO A 111 14.82 -5.48 -1.82
N ALA A 112 14.77 -6.66 -2.45
CA ALA A 112 14.46 -6.79 -3.87
C ALA A 112 12.98 -6.53 -4.21
N ASP A 113 12.08 -6.61 -3.23
CA ASP A 113 10.64 -6.40 -3.41
C ASP A 113 10.24 -4.93 -3.30
N VAL A 114 11.18 -4.07 -2.90
CA VAL A 114 11.02 -2.63 -2.78
C VAL A 114 12.03 -1.97 -3.72
N PRO A 115 11.58 -1.16 -4.69
CA PRO A 115 12.47 -0.55 -5.68
C PRO A 115 13.18 0.66 -5.06
N PHE A 116 14.04 0.44 -4.05
CA PHE A 116 14.72 1.51 -3.33
C PHE A 116 15.52 2.41 -4.27
N ASP A 117 16.21 1.84 -5.25
CA ASP A 117 17.02 2.62 -6.21
C ASP A 117 16.15 3.60 -7.01
N ASP A 118 15.01 3.12 -7.53
CA ASP A 118 14.08 3.99 -8.26
C ASP A 118 13.33 4.96 -7.33
N LEU A 119 13.08 4.56 -6.07
CA LEU A 119 12.46 5.44 -5.08
C LEU A 119 13.39 6.58 -4.64
N MET A 120 14.70 6.36 -4.68
CA MET A 120 15.72 7.37 -4.35
C MET A 120 16.05 8.29 -5.52
N ASP A 121 15.80 7.86 -6.75
CA ASP A 121 16.00 8.66 -7.96
C ASP A 121 14.80 9.58 -8.22
N GLU A 122 14.93 10.86 -7.87
CA GLU A 122 13.89 11.89 -8.06
C GLU A 122 13.50 12.11 -9.54
N THR A 123 14.30 11.61 -10.49
CA THR A 123 13.98 11.69 -11.93
C THR A 123 12.99 10.60 -12.37
N LYS A 124 12.77 9.56 -11.56
CA LYS A 124 11.89 8.44 -11.86
C LYS A 124 10.47 8.71 -11.35
N ASP A 125 9.47 8.38 -12.17
CA ASP A 125 8.05 8.47 -11.80
C ASP A 125 7.59 7.22 -11.02
N VAL A 126 8.24 6.95 -9.88
CA VAL A 126 7.95 5.79 -9.01
C VAL A 126 7.36 6.26 -7.69
N ALA A 127 6.07 5.95 -7.48
CA ALA A 127 5.26 6.35 -6.32
C ALA A 127 5.37 7.85 -5.99
N PRO A 128 5.11 8.76 -6.96
CA PRO A 128 5.51 10.17 -6.90
C PRO A 128 4.93 10.94 -5.69
N ASN A 129 3.76 10.54 -5.18
CA ASN A 129 3.09 11.22 -4.06
C ASN A 129 3.17 10.44 -2.73
N LEU A 130 4.01 9.41 -2.66
CA LEU A 130 4.16 8.61 -1.45
C LEU A 130 4.75 9.47 -0.33
N LYS A 131 4.10 9.45 0.84
CA LYS A 131 4.51 10.20 2.04
C LYS A 131 4.92 9.28 3.17
N VAL A 132 4.33 8.08 3.22
CA VAL A 132 4.60 7.10 4.27
C VAL A 132 4.78 5.73 3.62
N LEU A 133 5.92 5.11 3.93
CA LEU A 133 6.21 3.72 3.60
C LEU A 133 6.54 2.98 4.90
N ASN A 134 5.61 2.13 5.35
CA ASN A 134 5.82 1.30 6.52
C ASN A 134 6.18 -0.12 6.10
N LEU A 135 7.41 -0.52 6.42
CA LEU A 135 7.99 -1.84 6.18
C LEU A 135 8.37 -2.54 7.50
N ARG A 136 7.92 -2.02 8.64
CA ARG A 136 8.20 -2.60 9.96
C ARG A 136 7.94 -4.10 9.97
N GLY A 137 8.84 -4.88 10.57
CA GLY A 137 8.63 -6.33 10.72
C GLY A 137 8.94 -7.16 9.46
N ASN A 138 9.32 -6.52 8.35
CA ASN A 138 9.97 -7.21 7.23
C ASN A 138 11.46 -7.35 7.53
N VAL A 139 11.81 -8.27 8.44
CA VAL A 139 13.18 -8.40 8.99
C VAL A 139 14.24 -8.52 7.89
N ALA A 140 13.95 -9.27 6.83
CA ALA A 140 14.87 -9.46 5.71
C ALA A 140 15.17 -8.16 4.93
N VAL A 141 14.28 -7.15 4.96
CA VAL A 141 14.57 -5.83 4.39
C VAL A 141 15.69 -5.14 5.16
N ILE A 142 15.60 -5.12 6.49
CA ILE A 142 16.63 -4.48 7.33
C ILE A 142 17.96 -5.22 7.15
N ASP A 143 17.92 -6.54 7.28
CA ASP A 143 19.13 -7.37 7.21
C ASP A 143 19.81 -7.25 5.85
N GLY A 144 19.04 -7.23 4.75
CA GLY A 144 19.60 -7.17 3.40
C GLY A 144 19.97 -5.77 2.91
N LEU A 145 19.58 -4.70 3.63
CA LEU A 145 20.03 -3.35 3.32
C LEU A 145 21.44 -3.07 3.84
N GLU A 146 21.91 -3.78 4.87
CA GLU A 146 23.27 -3.72 5.42
C GLU A 146 23.85 -2.28 5.46
N GLY A 147 24.97 -2.04 4.77
CA GLY A 147 25.65 -0.74 4.70
C GLY A 147 24.89 0.37 3.97
N ARG A 148 23.82 0.03 3.23
CA ARG A 148 22.99 0.99 2.47
C ARG A 148 21.85 1.56 3.30
N LEU A 149 21.56 1.00 4.47
CA LEU A 149 20.42 1.41 5.30
C LEU A 149 20.38 2.92 5.55
N ARG A 150 21.54 3.51 5.90
CA ARG A 150 21.63 4.96 6.16
C ARG A 150 21.39 5.79 4.90
N GLU A 151 21.98 5.39 3.78
CA GLU A 151 21.78 6.03 2.49
C GLU A 151 20.30 6.05 2.10
N VAL A 152 19.63 4.90 2.23
CA VAL A 152 18.20 4.74 1.92
C VAL A 152 17.33 5.61 2.83
N VAL A 153 17.57 5.60 4.15
CA VAL A 153 16.81 6.41 5.10
C VAL A 153 16.99 7.90 4.80
N ASP A 154 18.23 8.35 4.58
CA ASP A 154 18.53 9.75 4.28
C ASP A 154 17.91 10.19 2.94
N ALA A 155 17.96 9.34 1.91
CA ALA A 155 17.35 9.60 0.61
C ALA A 155 15.83 9.69 0.67
N MET A 156 15.18 8.76 1.38
CA MET A 156 13.73 8.78 1.58
C MET A 156 13.30 10.03 2.37
N ALA A 157 14.08 10.43 3.38
CA ALA A 157 13.83 11.66 4.13
C ALA A 157 13.96 12.92 3.25
N ARG A 158 14.97 13.00 2.37
CA ARG A 158 15.11 14.11 1.39
C ARG A 158 13.91 14.21 0.46
N ARG A 159 13.39 13.06 0.03
CA ARG A 159 12.16 12.97 -0.76
C ARG A 159 10.88 13.31 0.02
N GLY A 160 10.97 13.51 1.34
CA GLY A 160 9.82 13.77 2.20
C GLY A 160 8.99 12.53 2.53
N VAL A 161 9.55 11.34 2.29
CA VAL A 161 8.90 10.06 2.60
C VAL A 161 9.33 9.61 3.99
N LYS A 162 8.35 9.44 4.89
CA LYS A 162 8.55 8.78 6.18
C LYS A 162 8.67 7.28 5.96
N LEU A 163 9.91 6.79 5.93
CA LEU A 163 10.23 5.38 5.92
C LEU A 163 10.21 4.84 7.37
N VAL A 164 9.49 3.75 7.60
CA VAL A 164 9.48 2.99 8.86
C VAL A 164 9.97 1.58 8.56
N LEU A 165 11.03 1.15 9.25
CA LEU A 165 11.66 -0.16 9.13
C LEU A 165 11.55 -0.92 10.45
#